data_AF-A0A7K1F427-F1
#
_entry.id   AF-A0A7K1F427-F1
#
_cell.length_a   1.000
_cell.length_b   1.000
_cell.length_c   1.000
_cell.angle_alpha   90.00
_cell.angle_beta   90.00
_cell.angle_gamma   90.00
#
_symmetry.space_group_name_H-M   'P 1'
#
loop_
_entity.id
_entity.type
_entity.pdbx_description
1 polymer ?
#
loop_
_entity_poly.entity_id
_entity_poly.type
_entity_poly.pdbx_seq_one_letter_code
_entity_poly.pdbx_strand_id
1 'polypeptide(L)'
;MSGFGFTGDGFGNEEGKGMPDLGALFTQLGKMFSGEPGALPESTIRDIARGQLGNDRYIGHIDLAEVTEALNLADLWINDTTAFPSALRTPQAWSKADWVESTMSGWMNLVAPMSKSLTDGLTKSLTESQVEGIDLSAMTTGPLAGVFQQMTGMLLSQQVGGTVAAVAKLTTGSADTSLPLASDGVAALIPTNVNEWGEGLGIDMRDVRLFLALREIAGTRLLAEVPWLRG
;
A
#
# COMPACT_ATOMS: atom_id res chain seq x y z
N MET A 1 -21.69 11.30 -74.77
CA MET A 1 -22.46 12.56 -74.69
C MET A 1 -22.88 12.77 -73.24
N SER A 2 -22.34 13.84 -72.66
CA SER A 2 -22.73 14.62 -71.47
C SER A 2 -23.62 14.03 -70.38
N GLY A 3 -23.12 14.15 -69.14
CA GLY A 3 -23.88 14.07 -67.90
C GLY A 3 -23.05 14.57 -66.72
N PHE A 4 -23.03 15.89 -66.54
CA PHE A 4 -22.41 16.63 -65.43
C PHE A 4 -23.29 16.53 -64.18
N GLY A 5 -22.72 16.33 -63.00
CA GLY A 5 -23.43 16.37 -61.72
C GLY A 5 -22.43 16.54 -60.57
N PHE A 6 -22.18 17.79 -60.17
CA PHE A 6 -21.31 18.19 -59.08
C PHE A 6 -22.18 18.58 -57.88
N THR A 7 -22.08 17.82 -56.78
CA THR A 7 -22.63 18.08 -55.45
C THR A 7 -21.72 17.31 -54.49
N GLY A 8 -21.19 17.83 -53.38
CA GLY A 8 -21.31 19.10 -52.70
C GLY A 8 -20.29 19.06 -51.56
N ASP A 9 -20.12 20.21 -50.91
CA ASP A 9 -19.16 20.53 -49.87
C ASP A 9 -18.81 19.44 -48.84
N GLY A 10 -17.51 19.37 -48.56
CA GLY A 10 -16.94 18.72 -47.39
C GLY A 10 -15.63 19.39 -47.00
N PHE A 11 -15.64 20.73 -46.91
CA PHE A 11 -14.53 21.48 -46.32
C PHE A 11 -14.35 21.06 -44.87
N GLY A 12 -13.12 20.61 -44.57
CA GLY A 12 -12.71 20.19 -43.24
C GLY A 12 -12.89 21.29 -42.22
N ASN A 13 -13.58 20.95 -41.13
CA ASN A 13 -13.60 21.75 -39.92
C ASN A 13 -12.43 21.27 -39.03
N GLU A 14 -11.24 21.81 -39.28
CA GLU A 14 -10.14 21.81 -38.30
C GLU A 14 -10.34 22.99 -37.33
N GLU A 15 -11.26 22.87 -36.38
CA GLU A 15 -11.31 23.77 -35.23
C GLU A 15 -11.60 23.00 -33.96
N GLY A 16 -10.61 22.99 -33.06
CA GLY A 16 -10.74 22.44 -31.71
C GLY A 16 -9.54 21.62 -31.28
N LYS A 17 -8.37 22.25 -31.14
CA LYS A 17 -7.40 21.77 -30.15
C LYS A 17 -8.12 21.78 -28.81
N GLY A 18 -8.59 20.61 -28.38
CA GLY A 18 -9.37 20.42 -27.17
C GLY A 18 -8.68 21.09 -26.00
N MET A 19 -9.30 22.16 -25.48
CA MET A 19 -9.13 22.50 -24.08
C MET A 19 -9.49 21.23 -23.29
N PRO A 20 -8.68 20.83 -22.29
CA PRO A 20 -9.06 19.74 -21.41
C PRO A 20 -10.47 20.05 -20.88
N ASP A 21 -11.40 19.12 -21.11
CA ASP A 21 -12.81 19.29 -20.78
C ASP A 21 -12.93 19.67 -19.30
N LEU A 22 -13.28 20.95 -19.06
CA LEU A 22 -13.40 21.51 -17.72
C LEU A 22 -14.47 20.77 -16.91
N GLY A 23 -15.46 20.16 -17.57
CA GLY A 23 -16.46 19.29 -16.93
C GLY A 23 -15.88 17.96 -16.47
N ALA A 24 -14.99 17.36 -17.27
CA ALA A 24 -14.25 16.16 -16.89
C ALA A 24 -13.27 16.46 -15.73
N LEU A 25 -12.59 17.61 -15.78
CA LEU A 25 -11.76 18.10 -14.68
C LEU A 25 -12.58 18.35 -13.40
N PHE A 26 -13.76 18.94 -13.50
CA PHE A 26 -14.64 19.18 -12.35
C PHE A 26 -15.19 17.87 -11.76
N THR A 27 -15.43 16.86 -12.60
CA THR A 27 -15.85 15.52 -12.16
C THR A 27 -14.68 14.76 -11.53
N GLN A 28 -13.47 14.90 -12.07
CA GLN A 28 -12.24 14.34 -11.49
C GLN A 28 -11.91 15.00 -10.15
N LEU A 29 -12.11 16.32 -10.04
CA LEU A 29 -11.99 17.08 -8.82
C LEU A 29 -13.08 16.64 -7.83
N GLY A 30 -14.34 16.54 -8.25
CA GLY A 30 -15.46 16.07 -7.43
C GLY A 30 -15.24 14.66 -6.86
N LYS A 31 -14.63 13.74 -7.63
CA LYS A 31 -14.23 12.41 -7.15
C LYS A 31 -13.05 12.44 -6.17
N MET A 32 -12.17 13.43 -6.28
CA MET A 32 -11.12 13.69 -5.29
C MET A 32 -11.70 14.29 -4.00
N PHE A 33 -12.79 15.05 -4.10
CA PHE A 33 -13.51 15.67 -2.98
C PHE A 33 -14.61 14.80 -2.36
N SER A 34 -15.01 13.69 -2.98
CA SER A 34 -16.06 12.80 -2.45
C SER A 34 -15.58 11.83 -1.36
N GLY A 35 -14.33 11.94 -0.93
CA GLY A 35 -13.84 11.24 0.26
C GLY A 35 -14.49 11.80 1.53
N GLU A 36 -14.71 10.96 2.53
CA GLU A 36 -15.13 11.41 3.86
C GLU A 36 -14.11 12.43 4.40
N PRO A 37 -14.52 13.63 4.81
CA PRO A 37 -13.62 14.60 5.44
C PRO A 37 -12.93 13.96 6.65
N GLY A 38 -11.60 13.84 6.60
CA GLY A 38 -10.78 13.24 7.68
C GLY A 38 -10.49 11.74 7.54
N ALA A 39 -11.07 11.03 6.56
CA ALA A 39 -10.66 9.67 6.25
C ALA A 39 -9.30 9.69 5.53
N LEU A 40 -8.39 8.79 5.91
CA LEU A 40 -7.15 8.59 5.17
C LEU A 40 -7.44 7.92 3.84
N PRO A 41 -7.21 8.57 2.69
CA PRO A 41 -7.46 7.94 1.39
C PRO A 41 -6.42 6.84 1.15
N GLU A 42 -6.85 5.58 1.28
CA GLU A 42 -6.00 4.40 1.07
C GLU A 42 -5.31 4.43 -0.31
N SER A 43 -6.02 4.88 -1.35
CA SER A 43 -5.44 5.04 -2.70
C SER A 43 -4.25 5.99 -2.72
N THR A 44 -4.32 7.12 -2.00
CA THR A 44 -3.22 8.08 -1.91
C THR A 44 -2.03 7.49 -1.16
N ILE A 45 -2.26 6.77 -0.05
CA ILE A 45 -1.20 6.09 0.70
C ILE A 45 -0.51 5.06 -0.19
N ARG A 46 -1.28 4.25 -0.91
CA ARG A 46 -0.80 3.27 -1.89
C ARG A 46 0.05 3.93 -2.97
N ASP A 47 -0.44 5.01 -3.58
CA ASP A 47 0.27 5.73 -4.65
C ASP A 47 1.59 6.32 -4.16
N ILE A 48 1.59 6.93 -2.96
CA ILE A 48 2.80 7.46 -2.32
C ILE A 48 3.79 6.33 -2.04
N ALA A 49 3.32 5.21 -1.51
CA ALA A 49 4.17 4.07 -1.19
C ALA A 49 4.83 3.52 -2.46
N ARG A 50 4.04 3.23 -3.50
CA ARG A 50 4.52 2.73 -4.80
C ARG A 50 5.50 3.69 -5.46
N GLY A 51 5.19 4.99 -5.45
CA GLY A 51 6.04 6.03 -6.02
C GLY A 51 7.44 6.09 -5.38
N GLN A 52 7.57 5.66 -4.12
CA GLN A 52 8.84 5.65 -3.40
C GLN A 52 9.63 4.35 -3.52
N LEU A 53 9.07 3.26 -4.06
CA LEU A 53 9.77 1.97 -4.17
C LEU A 53 10.95 2.00 -5.16
N GLY A 54 10.93 2.89 -6.15
CA GLY A 54 11.93 2.96 -7.20
C GLY A 54 11.73 1.88 -8.27
N ASN A 55 12.82 1.34 -8.82
CA ASN A 55 12.76 0.28 -9.83
C ASN A 55 12.55 -1.07 -9.15
N ASP A 56 11.31 -1.54 -9.15
CA ASP A 56 10.94 -2.85 -8.60
C ASP A 56 10.92 -3.91 -9.70
N ARG A 57 11.56 -5.05 -9.43
CA ARG A 57 11.69 -6.13 -10.41
C ARG A 57 10.43 -6.99 -10.41
N TYR A 58 9.92 -7.29 -11.60
CA TYR A 58 8.85 -8.27 -11.74
C TYR A 58 9.29 -9.67 -11.29
N ILE A 59 8.34 -10.45 -10.77
CA ILE A 59 8.57 -11.81 -10.27
C ILE A 59 8.51 -12.82 -11.41
N GLY A 60 9.62 -13.50 -11.66
CA GLY A 60 9.73 -14.52 -12.69
C GLY A 60 9.16 -15.87 -12.24
N HIS A 61 9.00 -16.79 -13.20
CA HIS A 61 8.60 -18.17 -12.92
C HIS A 61 9.62 -18.93 -12.07
N ILE A 62 10.92 -18.63 -12.23
CA ILE A 62 12.00 -19.21 -11.42
C ILE A 62 11.86 -18.76 -9.96
N ASP A 63 11.70 -17.45 -9.72
CA ASP A 63 11.52 -16.91 -8.37
C ASP A 63 10.33 -17.55 -7.67
N LEU A 64 9.20 -17.65 -8.38
CA LEU A 64 7.99 -18.27 -7.86
C LEU A 64 8.23 -19.74 -7.50
N ALA A 65 8.89 -20.51 -8.36
CA ALA A 65 9.19 -21.91 -8.11
C ALA A 65 10.12 -22.09 -6.90
N GLU A 66 11.22 -21.34 -6.84
CA GLU A 66 12.21 -21.43 -5.76
C GLU A 66 11.66 -21.01 -4.39
N VAL A 67 10.87 -19.94 -4.34
CA VAL A 67 10.21 -19.50 -3.11
C VAL A 67 9.15 -20.50 -2.68
N THR A 68 8.34 -21.00 -3.61
CA THR A 68 7.30 -21.99 -3.32
C THR A 68 7.91 -23.28 -2.77
N GLU A 69 8.99 -23.78 -3.37
CA GLU A 69 9.72 -24.95 -2.86
C GLU A 69 10.25 -24.69 -1.44
N ALA A 70 10.90 -23.55 -1.22
CA ALA A 70 11.47 -23.20 0.10
C ALA A 70 10.39 -23.09 1.19
N LEU A 71 9.25 -22.44 0.92
CA LEU A 71 8.15 -22.30 1.87
C LEU A 71 7.49 -23.65 2.21
N ASN A 72 7.26 -24.50 1.20
CA ASN A 72 6.71 -25.84 1.45
C ASN A 72 7.69 -26.72 2.24
N LEU A 73 8.99 -26.65 1.92
CA LEU A 73 10.02 -27.40 2.64
C LEU A 73 10.12 -26.92 4.10
N ALA A 74 10.10 -25.61 4.32
CA ALA A 74 10.09 -25.01 5.63
C ALA A 74 8.87 -25.43 6.47
N ASP A 75 7.68 -25.42 5.85
CA ASP A 75 6.44 -25.85 6.52
C ASP A 75 6.46 -27.32 6.92
N LEU A 76 7.02 -28.18 6.05
CA LEU A 76 7.23 -29.58 6.38
C LEU A 76 8.21 -29.76 7.55
N TRP A 77 9.34 -29.07 7.54
CA TRP A 77 10.40 -29.24 8.54
C TRP A 77 10.00 -28.75 9.93
N ILE A 78 9.29 -27.62 10.00
CA ILE A 78 8.92 -27.03 11.28
C ILE A 78 7.71 -27.73 11.92
N ASN A 79 7.01 -28.59 11.16
CA ASN A 79 5.76 -29.21 11.59
C ASN A 79 5.91 -30.08 12.83
N ASP A 80 6.98 -30.87 12.92
CA ASP A 80 7.21 -31.79 14.04
C ASP A 80 7.79 -31.09 15.30
N THR A 81 8.17 -29.83 15.18
CA THR A 81 8.88 -29.08 16.24
C THR A 81 8.08 -27.90 16.77
N THR A 82 6.87 -27.65 16.26
CA THR A 82 6.00 -26.54 16.68
C THR A 82 4.64 -27.04 17.16
N ALA A 83 4.11 -26.39 18.20
CA ALA A 83 2.76 -26.68 18.70
C ALA A 83 1.66 -26.05 17.83
N PHE A 84 2.00 -24.99 17.07
CA PHE A 84 1.07 -24.33 16.16
C PHE A 84 0.92 -25.15 14.87
N PRO A 85 -0.31 -25.49 14.45
CA PRO A 85 -0.54 -26.25 13.22
C PRO A 85 -0.05 -25.48 11.99
N SER A 86 0.13 -26.19 10.88
CA SER A 86 0.43 -25.54 9.60
C SER A 86 -0.67 -24.53 9.25
N ALA A 87 -0.25 -23.29 9.02
CA ALA A 87 -1.10 -22.21 8.55
C ALA A 87 -0.85 -21.89 7.07
N LEU A 88 0.09 -22.58 6.41
CA LEU A 88 0.45 -22.32 5.02
C LEU A 88 -0.70 -22.76 4.10
N ARG A 89 -1.34 -21.80 3.43
CA ARG A 89 -2.38 -22.06 2.42
C ARG A 89 -1.92 -21.69 1.02
N THR A 90 -1.22 -20.58 0.90
CA THR A 90 -0.81 -20.05 -0.40
C THR A 90 0.62 -19.52 -0.32
N PRO A 91 1.62 -20.35 -0.68
CA PRO A 91 2.99 -19.89 -0.83
C PRO A 91 3.07 -18.94 -2.04
N GLN A 92 3.70 -17.78 -1.87
CA GLN A 92 3.81 -16.77 -2.92
C GLN A 92 5.21 -16.15 -2.97
N ALA A 93 5.61 -15.71 -4.17
CA ALA A 93 6.74 -14.81 -4.36
C ALA A 93 6.21 -13.43 -4.73
N TRP A 94 6.69 -12.39 -4.06
CA TRP A 94 6.20 -11.01 -4.23
C TRP A 94 7.32 -10.07 -4.68
N SER A 95 6.95 -9.10 -5.51
CA SER A 95 7.75 -7.89 -5.68
C SER A 95 7.55 -6.94 -4.48
N LYS A 96 8.36 -5.87 -4.37
CA LYS A 96 8.16 -4.86 -3.32
C LYS A 96 6.77 -4.21 -3.46
N ALA A 97 6.29 -4.03 -4.69
CA ALA A 97 4.98 -3.49 -5.02
C ALA A 97 3.86 -4.47 -4.68
N ASP A 98 4.02 -5.76 -4.96
CA ASP A 98 3.03 -6.77 -4.56
C ASP A 98 2.88 -6.83 -3.05
N TRP A 99 3.97 -6.64 -2.29
CA TRP A 99 3.90 -6.55 -0.84
C TRP A 99 3.08 -5.33 -0.38
N VAL A 100 3.28 -4.15 -0.99
CA VAL A 100 2.49 -2.94 -0.69
C VAL A 100 1.01 -3.18 -0.95
N GLU A 101 0.66 -3.77 -2.10
CA GLU A 101 -0.75 -4.05 -2.43
C GLU A 101 -1.36 -5.09 -1.48
N SER A 102 -0.62 -6.15 -1.18
CA SER A 102 -1.11 -7.28 -0.40
C SER A 102 -1.22 -6.97 1.10
N THR A 103 -0.56 -5.92 1.57
CA THR A 103 -0.56 -5.51 2.99
C THR A 103 -1.36 -4.24 3.28
N MET A 104 -1.83 -3.54 2.25
CA MET A 104 -2.46 -2.21 2.40
C MET A 104 -3.66 -2.24 3.35
N SER A 105 -4.53 -3.24 3.22
CA SER A 105 -5.69 -3.39 4.10
C SER A 105 -5.29 -3.55 5.58
N GLY A 106 -4.23 -4.32 5.85
CA GLY A 106 -3.68 -4.47 7.19
C GLY A 106 -3.13 -3.16 7.75
N TRP A 107 -2.40 -2.39 6.93
CA TRP A 107 -1.93 -1.05 7.31
C TRP A 107 -3.08 -0.09 7.65
N MET A 108 -4.14 -0.08 6.84
CA MET A 108 -5.30 0.77 7.10
C MET A 108 -6.00 0.40 8.40
N ASN A 109 -6.14 -0.89 8.71
CA ASN A 109 -6.70 -1.34 9.99
C ASN A 109 -5.85 -0.89 11.20
N LEU A 110 -4.53 -0.94 11.08
CA LEU A 110 -3.62 -0.50 12.14
C LEU A 110 -3.63 1.02 12.34
N VAL A 111 -3.74 1.79 11.26
CA VAL A 111 -3.66 3.26 11.31
C VAL A 111 -5.02 3.93 11.58
N ALA A 112 -6.14 3.32 11.19
CA ALA A 112 -7.49 3.83 11.38
C ALA A 112 -7.81 4.33 12.82
N PRO A 113 -7.48 3.62 13.90
CA PRO A 113 -7.75 4.12 15.26
C PRO A 113 -6.92 5.36 15.62
N MET A 114 -5.71 5.48 15.06
CA MET A 114 -4.82 6.61 15.32
C MET A 114 -5.24 7.87 14.57
N SER A 115 -5.71 7.75 13.33
CA SER A 115 -6.07 8.90 12.50
C SER A 115 -7.22 9.70 13.11
N LYS A 116 -8.23 9.01 13.63
CA LYS A 116 -9.36 9.63 14.35
C LYS A 116 -8.89 10.35 15.61
N SER A 117 -8.12 9.65 16.44
CA SER A 117 -7.61 10.18 17.71
C SER A 117 -6.70 11.41 17.52
N LEU A 118 -5.86 11.40 16.49
CA LEU A 118 -4.97 12.52 16.15
C LEU A 118 -5.76 13.73 15.62
N THR A 119 -6.76 13.51 14.77
CA THR A 119 -7.59 14.59 14.23
C THR A 119 -8.42 15.24 15.32
N ASP A 120 -9.00 14.45 16.22
CA ASP A 120 -9.76 14.94 17.38
C ASP A 120 -8.84 15.72 18.34
N GLY A 121 -7.64 15.21 18.61
CA GLY A 121 -6.63 15.86 19.45
C GLY A 121 -6.13 17.20 18.88
N LEU A 122 -5.83 17.26 17.58
CA LEU A 122 -5.42 18.49 16.91
C LEU A 122 -6.55 19.52 16.90
N THR A 123 -7.78 19.10 16.64
CA THR A 123 -8.97 19.97 16.68
C THR A 123 -9.18 20.55 18.08
N LYS A 124 -9.06 19.72 19.12
CA LYS A 124 -9.14 20.16 20.51
C LYS A 124 -8.01 21.12 20.87
N SER A 125 -6.77 20.80 20.51
CA SER A 125 -5.63 21.68 20.78
C SER A 125 -5.77 23.04 20.10
N LEU A 126 -6.24 23.10 18.86
CA LEU A 126 -6.41 24.35 18.12
C LEU A 126 -7.55 25.22 18.67
N THR A 127 -8.62 24.61 19.17
CA THR A 127 -9.72 25.33 19.84
C THR A 127 -9.34 25.83 21.23
N GLU A 128 -8.43 25.13 21.93
CA GLU A 128 -7.87 25.56 23.22
C GLU A 128 -6.72 26.58 23.06
N SER A 129 -6.03 26.59 21.92
CA SER A 129 -4.94 27.52 21.61
C SER A 129 -5.49 28.88 21.18
N GLN A 130 -5.68 29.81 22.11
CA GLN A 130 -5.85 31.22 21.77
C GLN A 130 -4.51 31.79 21.27
N VAL A 131 -4.29 31.76 19.96
CA VAL A 131 -3.25 32.59 19.33
C VAL A 131 -3.82 34.01 19.25
N GLU A 132 -3.24 34.95 20.01
CA GLU A 132 -3.69 36.35 20.02
C GLU A 132 -3.76 36.91 18.59
N GLY A 133 -4.97 37.29 18.16
CA GLY A 133 -5.23 37.98 16.90
C GLY A 133 -5.61 37.09 15.70
N ILE A 134 -5.57 35.76 15.82
CA ILE A 134 -6.04 34.83 14.78
C ILE A 134 -7.05 33.87 15.42
N ASP A 135 -8.31 33.94 14.97
CA ASP A 135 -9.31 32.95 15.37
C ASP A 135 -9.09 31.62 14.63
N LEU A 136 -8.19 30.79 15.16
CA LEU A 136 -7.96 29.44 14.62
C LEU A 136 -9.18 28.52 14.80
N SER A 137 -10.17 28.89 15.62
CA SER A 137 -11.42 28.12 15.70
C SER A 137 -12.17 28.15 14.36
N ALA A 138 -12.02 29.21 13.56
CA ALA A 138 -12.56 29.27 12.20
C ALA A 138 -11.95 28.21 11.26
N MET A 139 -10.74 27.70 11.56
CA MET A 139 -10.09 26.62 10.82
C MET A 139 -10.54 25.23 11.26
N THR A 140 -11.24 25.10 12.40
CA THR A 140 -11.73 23.82 12.93
C THR A 140 -13.25 23.69 12.92
N THR A 141 -13.98 24.81 12.98
CA THR A 141 -15.46 24.85 13.05
C THR A 141 -16.09 25.76 11.99
N GLY A 142 -15.29 26.49 11.21
CA GLY A 142 -15.77 27.37 10.13
C GLY A 142 -15.81 26.70 8.75
N PRO A 143 -16.13 27.45 7.68
CA PRO A 143 -16.17 26.94 6.30
C PRO A 143 -14.86 26.30 5.81
N LEU A 144 -13.74 26.60 6.48
CA LEU A 144 -12.41 26.07 6.16
C LEU A 144 -12.06 24.79 6.94
N ALA A 145 -12.92 24.31 7.84
CA ALA A 145 -12.69 23.11 8.65
C ALA A 145 -12.40 21.86 7.80
N GLY A 146 -13.17 21.66 6.72
CA GLY A 146 -12.94 20.55 5.79
C GLY A 146 -11.59 20.65 5.07
N VAL A 147 -11.13 21.86 4.76
CA VAL A 147 -9.83 22.09 4.11
C VAL A 147 -8.69 21.75 5.06
N PHE A 148 -8.80 22.15 6.33
CA PHE A 148 -7.79 21.82 7.34
C PHE A 148 -7.71 20.31 7.62
N GLN A 149 -8.87 19.64 7.72
CA GLN A 149 -8.94 18.19 7.86
C GLN A 149 -8.32 17.47 6.65
N GLN A 150 -8.56 17.95 5.43
CA GLN A 150 -7.94 17.42 4.22
C GLN A 150 -6.42 17.61 4.20
N MET A 151 -5.91 18.79 4.57
CA MET A 151 -4.46 19.03 4.67
C MET A 151 -3.80 18.10 5.69
N THR A 152 -4.44 17.92 6.85
CA THR A 152 -3.95 17.03 7.90
C THR A 152 -3.96 15.57 7.43
N GLY A 153 -5.03 15.13 6.77
CA GLY A 153 -5.14 13.80 6.16
C GLY A 153 -4.07 13.54 5.11
N MET A 154 -3.73 14.54 4.28
CA MET A 154 -2.66 14.43 3.29
C MET A 154 -1.27 14.25 3.94
N LEU A 155 -0.95 15.04 4.97
CA LEU A 155 0.33 14.91 5.69
C LEU A 155 0.47 13.55 6.35
N LEU A 156 -0.60 13.04 6.98
CA LEU A 156 -0.59 11.70 7.57
C LEU A 156 -0.47 10.63 6.48
N SER A 157 -1.14 10.80 5.34
CA SER A 157 -1.00 9.90 4.19
C SER A 157 0.44 9.83 3.67
N GLN A 158 1.15 10.96 3.63
CA GLN A 158 2.56 11.00 3.24
C GLN A 158 3.46 10.20 4.20
N GLN A 159 3.22 10.32 5.50
CA GLN A 159 4.00 9.60 6.51
C GLN A 159 3.72 8.10 6.48
N VAL A 160 2.45 7.72 6.38
CA VAL A 160 2.05 6.30 6.30
C VAL A 160 2.58 5.70 5.01
N GLY A 161 2.34 6.32 3.85
CA GLY A 161 2.81 5.82 2.55
C GLY A 161 4.34 5.71 2.48
N GLY A 162 5.06 6.70 3.02
CA GLY A 162 6.53 6.63 3.12
C GLY A 162 7.02 5.51 4.03
N THR A 163 6.34 5.29 5.16
CA THR A 163 6.67 4.18 6.09
C THR A 163 6.41 2.83 5.44
N VAL A 164 5.27 2.65 4.79
CA VAL A 164 4.92 1.43 4.04
C VAL A 164 5.99 1.13 2.99
N ALA A 165 6.42 2.14 2.22
CA ALA A 165 7.49 1.98 1.24
C ALA A 165 8.84 1.62 1.87
N ALA A 166 9.19 2.23 3.01
CA ALA A 166 10.42 1.92 3.72
C ALA A 166 10.42 0.47 4.23
N VAL A 167 9.30 0.01 4.80
CA VAL A 167 9.17 -1.38 5.26
C VAL A 167 9.22 -2.36 4.08
N ALA A 168 8.53 -2.07 2.98
CA ALA A 168 8.55 -2.90 1.77
C ALA A 168 9.97 -3.09 1.18
N LYS A 169 10.86 -2.11 1.38
CA LYS A 169 12.27 -2.20 0.93
C LYS A 169 13.14 -3.06 1.83
N LEU A 170 12.76 -3.26 3.09
CA LEU A 170 13.59 -3.94 4.10
C LEU A 170 13.09 -5.35 4.41
N THR A 171 11.77 -5.56 4.30
CA THR A 171 11.13 -6.81 4.66
C THR A 171 11.49 -7.91 3.68
N THR A 172 11.77 -9.11 4.17
CA THR A 172 12.06 -10.29 3.33
C THR A 172 10.83 -11.14 3.05
N GLY A 173 9.75 -10.94 3.82
CA GLY A 173 8.50 -11.70 3.68
C GLY A 173 7.26 -10.97 4.20
N SER A 174 6.14 -11.68 4.29
CA SER A 174 4.85 -11.13 4.72
C SER A 174 4.75 -11.02 6.24
N ALA A 175 5.36 -11.96 6.98
CA ALA A 175 5.30 -12.03 8.44
C ALA A 175 6.53 -11.42 9.15
N ASP A 176 7.53 -10.94 8.40
CA ASP A 176 8.80 -10.38 8.91
C ASP A 176 8.59 -9.16 9.84
N THR A 177 7.53 -8.39 9.60
CA THR A 177 7.18 -7.19 10.39
C THR A 177 6.59 -7.51 11.76
N SER A 178 6.27 -8.77 12.05
CA SER A 178 5.49 -9.22 13.23
C SER A 178 4.09 -8.60 13.36
N LEU A 179 3.64 -7.84 12.35
CA LEU A 179 2.31 -7.28 12.26
C LEU A 179 1.44 -8.15 11.35
N PRO A 180 0.15 -8.36 11.67
CA PRO A 180 -0.77 -9.12 10.82
C PRO A 180 -1.26 -8.26 9.66
N LEU A 181 -0.37 -8.04 8.69
CA LEU A 181 -0.63 -7.16 7.56
C LEU A 181 -1.24 -7.88 6.35
N ALA A 182 -0.79 -9.11 6.09
CA ALA A 182 -1.27 -9.93 4.98
C ALA A 182 -2.49 -10.77 5.39
N SER A 183 -3.24 -11.26 4.39
CA SER A 183 -4.36 -12.17 4.59
C SER A 183 -3.96 -13.48 5.26
N ASP A 184 -4.90 -14.09 5.97
CA ASP A 184 -4.67 -15.33 6.71
C ASP A 184 -4.15 -16.47 5.84
N GLY A 185 -3.08 -17.12 6.32
CA GLY A 185 -2.45 -18.27 5.68
C GLY A 185 -1.68 -17.97 4.39
N VAL A 186 -1.49 -16.69 4.07
CA VAL A 186 -0.52 -16.27 3.08
C VAL A 186 0.87 -16.29 3.73
N ALA A 187 1.82 -16.93 3.06
CA ALA A 187 3.23 -16.82 3.37
C ALA A 187 3.94 -16.45 2.08
N ALA A 188 4.72 -15.39 2.12
CA ALA A 188 5.38 -14.88 0.93
C ALA A 188 6.79 -14.42 1.23
N LEU A 189 7.67 -14.59 0.24
CA LEU A 189 9.01 -14.00 0.27
C LEU A 189 9.14 -12.98 -0.85
N ILE A 190 9.97 -11.96 -0.63
CA ILE A 190 10.36 -10.97 -1.64
C ILE A 190 11.74 -11.35 -2.19
N PRO A 191 11.84 -12.03 -3.35
CA PRO A 191 13.10 -12.60 -3.83
C PRO A 191 14.21 -11.57 -3.97
N THR A 192 13.89 -10.35 -4.41
CA THR A 192 14.84 -9.25 -4.50
C THR A 192 15.46 -8.94 -3.13
N ASN A 193 14.64 -8.82 -2.09
CA ASN A 193 15.10 -8.47 -0.74
C ASN A 193 15.82 -9.65 -0.08
N VAL A 194 15.39 -10.89 -0.36
CA VAL A 194 16.09 -12.11 0.07
C VAL A 194 17.51 -12.14 -0.51
N ASN A 195 17.65 -11.82 -1.80
CA ASN A 195 18.96 -11.75 -2.44
C ASN A 195 19.82 -10.65 -1.82
N GLU A 196 19.28 -9.42 -1.71
CA GLU A 196 19.94 -8.28 -1.07
C GLU A 196 20.37 -8.59 0.38
N TRP A 197 19.54 -9.31 1.15
CA TRP A 197 19.83 -9.73 2.52
C TRP A 197 20.98 -10.75 2.60
N GLY A 198 21.08 -11.64 1.61
CA GLY A 198 22.12 -12.66 1.53
C GLY A 198 23.48 -12.16 1.03
N GLU A 199 23.53 -10.96 0.46
CA GLU A 199 24.77 -10.39 -0.08
C GLU A 199 25.86 -10.25 0.98
N GLY A 200 27.07 -10.69 0.65
CA GLY A 200 28.23 -10.59 1.54
C GLY A 200 28.27 -11.63 2.68
N LEU A 201 27.25 -12.48 2.85
CA LEU A 201 27.24 -13.52 3.89
C LEU A 201 28.16 -14.70 3.58
N GLY A 202 28.47 -14.95 2.30
CA GLY A 202 29.25 -16.12 1.87
C GLY A 202 28.50 -17.46 2.02
N ILE A 203 27.18 -17.40 2.17
CA ILE A 203 26.27 -18.57 2.28
C ILE A 203 25.57 -18.76 0.93
N ASP A 204 25.27 -20.01 0.56
CA ASP A 204 24.49 -20.29 -0.65
C ASP A 204 23.09 -19.65 -0.56
N MET A 205 22.64 -19.05 -1.66
CA MET A 205 21.36 -18.33 -1.69
C MET A 205 20.16 -19.26 -1.42
N ARG A 206 20.27 -20.55 -1.75
CA ARG A 206 19.26 -21.55 -1.43
C ARG A 206 19.09 -21.69 0.08
N ASP A 207 20.18 -21.73 0.82
CA ASP A 207 20.17 -21.87 2.28
C ASP A 207 19.68 -20.60 2.96
N VAL A 208 20.09 -19.42 2.47
CA VAL A 208 19.56 -18.12 2.92
C VAL A 208 18.05 -18.08 2.76
N ARG A 209 17.54 -18.44 1.57
CA ARG A 209 16.11 -18.46 1.29
C ARG A 209 15.37 -19.44 2.19
N LEU A 210 15.93 -20.63 2.41
CA LEU A 210 15.31 -21.64 3.27
C LEU A 210 15.25 -21.19 4.73
N PHE A 211 16.31 -20.53 5.23
CA PHE A 211 16.30 -19.92 6.55
C PHE A 211 15.19 -18.85 6.69
N LEU A 212 15.07 -17.95 5.71
CA LEU A 212 14.03 -16.93 5.73
C LEU A 212 12.62 -17.53 5.56
N ALA A 213 12.47 -18.58 4.76
CA ALA A 213 11.23 -19.34 4.64
C ALA A 213 10.82 -19.97 5.98
N LEU A 214 11.75 -20.55 6.74
CA LEU A 214 11.47 -21.08 8.08
C LEU A 214 10.96 -20.00 9.03
N ARG A 215 11.59 -18.83 9.02
CA ARG A 215 11.17 -17.69 9.84
C ARG A 215 9.78 -17.17 9.43
N GLU A 216 9.53 -17.09 8.13
CA GLU A 216 8.25 -16.68 7.57
C GLU A 216 7.13 -17.64 7.99
N ILE A 217 7.31 -18.95 7.80
CA ILE A 217 6.32 -19.96 8.19
C ILE A 217 6.06 -19.92 9.70
N ALA A 218 7.10 -19.82 10.51
CA ALA A 218 6.94 -19.68 11.96
C ALA A 218 6.09 -18.46 12.32
N GLY A 219 6.35 -17.31 11.66
CA GLY A 219 5.59 -16.08 11.82
C GLY A 219 4.13 -16.22 11.38
N THR A 220 3.87 -16.82 10.21
CA THR A 220 2.53 -17.07 9.70
C THR A 220 1.73 -17.96 10.65
N ARG A 221 2.33 -19.04 11.18
CA ARG A 221 1.68 -19.92 12.18
C ARG A 221 1.35 -19.17 13.47
N LEU A 222 2.28 -18.36 13.98
CA LEU A 222 2.05 -17.55 15.18
C LEU A 222 0.90 -16.56 14.97
N LEU A 223 0.92 -15.80 13.87
CA LEU A 223 -0.12 -14.82 13.57
C LEU A 223 -1.48 -15.47 13.31
N ALA A 224 -1.51 -16.72 12.82
CA ALA A 224 -2.74 -17.52 12.66
C ALA A 224 -3.38 -17.90 13.99
N GLU A 225 -2.57 -18.35 14.95
CA GLU A 225 -3.05 -18.95 16.19
C GLU A 225 -3.19 -17.96 17.36
N VAL A 226 -2.76 -16.71 17.17
CA VAL A 226 -2.77 -15.69 18.22
C VAL A 226 -3.65 -14.49 17.81
N PRO A 227 -4.99 -14.60 17.95
CA PRO A 227 -5.93 -13.59 17.46
C PRO A 227 -5.74 -12.20 18.07
N TRP A 228 -5.29 -12.10 19.33
CA TRP A 228 -5.11 -10.82 20.01
C TRP A 228 -3.97 -9.98 19.42
N LEU A 229 -3.07 -10.57 18.62
CA LEU A 229 -2.07 -9.81 17.87
C LEU A 229 -2.68 -9.06 16.68
N ARG A 230 -3.93 -9.36 16.30
CA ARG A 230 -4.63 -8.79 15.13
C ARG A 230 -5.45 -7.55 15.44
N GLY A 231 -5.68 -7.24 16.73
CA GLY A 231 -6.49 -6.11 17.19
C GLY A 231 -7.24 -6.42 18.47
#